data_AF-A0AAJ3ED68-F1
#
_entry.id   AF-A0AAJ3ED68-F1
#
_cell.length_a   1.000
_cell.length_b   1.000
_cell.length_c   1.000
_cell.angle_alpha   90.00
_cell.angle_beta   90.00
_cell.angle_gamma   90.00
#
_symmetry.space_group_name_H-M   'P 1'
#
loop_
_entity.id
_entity.type
_entity.pdbx_description
1 polymer ?
#
loop_
_entity_poly.entity_id
_entity_poly.type
_entity_poly.pdbx_seq_one_letter_code
_entity_poly.pdbx_strand_id
1 'polypeptide(L)' 'MPSMNLELRASIATLAALEALSLMAKKAGVEPNVIMDAIVADPEGRTARYFSDLVLIAMREVPKLLAA' A
#
# COMPACT_ATOMS: atom_id res chain seq x y z
N MET A 1 12.91 4.12 24.15
CA MET A 1 12.82 5.02 22.99
C MET A 1 11.54 4.73 22.21
N PRO A 2 10.48 5.54 22.37
CA PRO A 2 9.21 5.33 21.66
C PRO A 2 9.22 5.76 20.17
N SER A 3 10.17 6.60 19.75
CA SER A 3 10.29 7.12 18.38
C SER A 3 10.65 6.07 17.33
N MET A 4 11.57 5.16 17.66
CA MET A 4 12.09 4.13 16.74
C MET A 4 11.00 3.15 16.26
N ASN A 5 9.95 2.93 17.07
CA ASN A 5 8.81 2.08 16.71
C ASN A 5 7.88 2.78 15.69
N LEU A 6 7.78 4.11 15.73
CA LEU A 6 6.87 4.87 14.86
C LEU A 6 7.45 5.03 13.45
N GLU A 7 8.74 5.32 13.34
CA GLU A 7 9.45 5.38 12.06
C GLU A 7 9.46 4.04 11.32
N LEU A 8 9.66 2.94 12.06
CA LEU A 8 9.59 1.59 11.50
C LEU A 8 8.17 1.27 10.99
N ARG A 9 7.13 1.63 11.74
CA ARG A 9 5.74 1.46 11.31
C ARG A 9 5.42 2.26 10.05
N ALA A 10 5.89 3.51 9.97
CA ALA A 10 5.71 4.33 8.78
C ALA A 10 6.43 3.74 7.56
N SER A 11 7.64 3.22 7.74
CA SER A 11 8.39 2.53 6.68
C SER A 11 7.65 1.28 6.19
N ILE A 12 7.13 0.45 7.10
CA ILE A 12 6.35 -0.75 6.75
C ILE A 12 5.07 -0.37 5.99
N ALA A 13 4.33 0.65 6.46
CA ALA A 13 3.14 1.12 5.78
C ALA A 13 3.44 1.65 4.37
N THR A 14 4.56 2.36 4.20
CA THR A 14 5.01 2.87 2.90
C THR A 14 5.33 1.72 1.94
N LEU A 15 6.09 0.72 2.39
CA LEU A 15 6.42 -0.45 1.58
C LEU A 15 5.15 -1.23 1.18
N ALA A 16 4.24 -1.44 2.12
CA ALA A 16 2.96 -2.10 1.86
C ALA A 16 2.11 -1.34 0.81
N ALA A 17 2.08 -0.01 0.89
CA ALA A 17 1.38 0.83 -0.07
C ALA A 17 1.99 0.75 -1.48
N LEU A 18 3.31 0.77 -1.59
CA LEU A 18 4.01 0.65 -2.87
C LEU A 18 3.78 -0.72 -3.52
N GLU A 19 3.82 -1.80 -2.72
CA GLU A 19 3.58 -3.16 -3.20
C GLU A 19 2.14 -3.32 -3.73
N ALA A 20 1.16 -2.83 -2.97
CA ALA A 20 -0.25 -2.85 -3.37
C ALA A 20 -0.48 -2.05 -4.66
N LEU A 21 0.12 -0.87 -4.76
CA LEU A 21 0.01 -0.01 -5.93
C LEU A 21 0.60 -0.68 -7.18
N SER A 22 1.80 -1.23 -7.05
CA SER A 22 2.49 -1.96 -8.13
C SER A 22 1.68 -3.16 -8.62
N LEU A 23 1.11 -3.93 -7.68
CA LEU A 23 0.26 -5.08 -8.01
C LEU A 23 -1.00 -4.67 -8.78
N MET A 24 -1.68 -3.61 -8.33
CA MET A 24 -2.88 -3.10 -9.00
C MET A 24 -2.56 -2.59 -10.41
N ALA A 25 -1.50 -1.79 -10.55
CA ALA A 25 -1.05 -1.24 -11.82
C ALA A 25 -0.74 -2.36 -12.82
N LYS A 26 0.06 -3.36 -12.40
CA LYS A 26 0.39 -4.54 -13.21
C LYS A 26 -0.85 -5.32 -13.64
N LYS A 27 -1.80 -5.53 -12.74
CA LYS A 27 -3.04 -6.27 -13.03
C LYS A 27 -3.96 -5.53 -14.00
N ALA A 28 -4.03 -4.21 -13.87
CA ALA A 28 -4.85 -3.36 -14.73
C ALA A 28 -4.16 -3.02 -16.07
N GLY A 29 -2.85 -3.29 -16.21
CA GLY A 29 -2.08 -2.95 -17.41
C GLY A 29 -1.89 -1.44 -17.59
N VAL A 30 -1.80 -0.71 -16.48
CA VAL A 30 -1.64 0.76 -16.45
C VAL A 30 -0.44 1.14 -15.58
N GLU A 31 -0.03 2.39 -15.68
CA GLU A 31 1.01 2.95 -14.81
C GLU A 31 0.49 3.20 -13.37
N PRO A 32 1.35 3.08 -12.33
CA PRO A 32 0.96 3.31 -10.94
C PRO A 32 0.30 4.66 -10.65
N ASN A 33 0.72 5.73 -11.33
CA ASN A 33 0.14 7.06 -11.18
C ASN A 33 -1.34 7.08 -11.62
N VAL A 34 -1.74 6.31 -12.62
CA VAL A 34 -3.15 6.22 -13.06
C VAL A 34 -4.05 5.67 -11.95
N ILE A 35 -3.54 4.70 -11.18
CA ILE A 35 -4.26 4.17 -10.02
C ILE A 35 -4.36 5.24 -8.92
N MET A 36 -3.26 5.96 -8.64
CA MET A 36 -3.28 7.04 -7.66
C MET A 36 -4.22 8.18 -8.04
N ASP A 37 -4.24 8.59 -9.30
CA ASP A 37 -5.15 9.61 -9.81
C ASP A 37 -6.60 9.19 -9.63
N ALA A 38 -6.92 7.92 -9.91
CA ALA A 38 -8.26 7.37 -9.68
C ALA A 38 -8.66 7.34 -8.18
N ILE A 39 -7.71 7.05 -7.29
CA ILE A 39 -7.95 7.07 -5.83
C ILE A 39 -8.18 8.50 -5.33
N VAL A 40 -7.38 9.46 -5.80
CA VAL A 40 -7.51 10.88 -5.41
C VAL A 40 -8.81 11.46 -5.94
N ALA A 41 -9.21 11.08 -7.16
CA ALA A 41 -10.47 11.51 -7.77
C ALA A 41 -11.71 10.94 -7.08
N ASP A 42 -11.64 9.69 -6.59
CA ASP A 42 -12.74 9.03 -5.86
C ASP A 42 -12.22 8.20 -4.66
N PRO A 43 -11.98 8.85 -3.50
CA PRO A 43 -11.40 8.20 -2.32
C PRO A 43 -12.33 7.17 -1.67
N GLU A 44 -13.63 7.25 -1.91
CA GLU A 44 -14.63 6.28 -1.46
C GLU A 44 -14.98 5.27 -2.56
N GLY A 45 -14.27 5.35 -3.70
CA GLY A 45 -14.47 4.51 -4.86
C GLY A 45 -14.05 3.06 -4.65
N ARG A 46 -14.42 2.21 -5.60
CA ARG A 46 -14.02 0.78 -5.57
C ARG A 46 -12.50 0.63 -5.65
N THR A 47 -11.82 1.45 -6.46
CA THR A 47 -10.37 1.44 -6.60
C THR A 47 -9.68 1.80 -5.28
N ALA A 48 -10.12 2.85 -4.61
CA ALA A 48 -9.58 3.28 -3.32
C ALA A 48 -9.82 2.27 -2.20
N ARG A 49 -11.02 1.68 -2.12
CA ARG A 49 -11.30 0.58 -1.19
C ARG A 49 -10.42 -0.63 -1.45
N TYR A 50 -10.32 -1.07 -2.70
CA TYR A 50 -9.51 -2.23 -3.05
C TYR A 50 -8.02 -2.00 -2.80
N PHE A 51 -7.51 -0.81 -3.10
CA PHE A 51 -6.15 -0.41 -2.74
C PHE A 51 -5.94 -0.51 -1.23
N SER A 52 -6.84 0.08 -0.43
CA SER A 52 -6.76 0.05 1.03
C SER A 52 -6.75 -1.38 1.59
N ASP A 53 -7.59 -2.27 1.05
CA ASP A 53 -7.62 -3.68 1.43
C ASP A 53 -6.27 -4.37 1.15
N LEU A 54 -5.67 -4.12 -0.02
CA LEU A 54 -4.36 -4.66 -0.36
C LEU A 54 -3.25 -4.10 0.54
N VAL A 55 -3.27 -2.80 0.85
CA VAL A 55 -2.31 -2.21 1.80
C VAL A 55 -2.42 -2.87 3.16
N LEU A 56 -3.64 -3.08 3.69
CA LEU A 56 -3.84 -3.73 4.98
C LEU A 56 -3.33 -5.18 4.98
N ILE A 57 -3.54 -5.92 3.89
CA ILE A 57 -3.00 -7.27 3.74
C ILE A 57 -1.46 -7.21 3.72
N ALA A 58 -0.87 -6.35 2.88
CA ALA A 58 0.57 -6.22 2.79
C ALA A 58 1.21 -5.79 4.12
N MET A 59 0.58 -4.88 4.88
CA MET A 59 1.04 -4.48 6.21
C MET A 59 1.07 -5.63 7.23
N ARG A 60 0.22 -6.66 7.08
CA ARG A 60 0.25 -7.87 7.93
C ARG A 60 1.35 -8.84 7.53
N GLU A 61 1.73 -8.86 6.26
CA GLU A 61 2.70 -9.81 5.71
C GLU A 61 4.14 -9.25 5.70
N VAL A 62 4.34 -7.96 5.41
CA VAL A 62 5.66 -7.30 5.34
C VAL A 62 6.51 -7.48 6.62
N PRO A 63 5.98 -7.33 7.85
CA PRO A 63 6.76 -7.58 9.06
C PRO A 63 7.32 -9.01 9.15
N LYS A 64 6.64 -9.99 8.56
CA LYS A 64 7.09 -11.39 8.56
C LYS A 64 8.28 -11.59 7.63
N LEU A 65 8.34 -10.85 6.52
CA LEU A 65 9.46 -10.88 5.58
C LEU A 65 10.72 -10.21 6.13
N LEU A 66 10.57 -9.23 7.05
CA LEU A 66 11.69 -8.56 7.70
C LEU A 66 12.32 -9.37 8.84
N ALA A 67 11.65 -10.44 9.30
CA ALA A 67 12.11 -11.30 10.39
C ALA A 67 12.79 -12.61 9.90
N ALA A 68 12.86 -12.82 8.59
CA ALA A 68 13.47 -13.98 7.93
C ALA A 68 14.86 -13.63 7.37
#